data_AF-A0A6A3DZN1-F1
#
_entry.id   AF-A0A6A3DZN1-F1
#
_cell.length_a   1.000
_cell.length_b   1.000
_cell.length_c   1.000
_cell.angle_alpha   90.00
_cell.angle_beta   90.00
_cell.angle_gamma   90.00
#
_symmetry.space_group_name_H-M   'P 1'
#
loop_
_entity.id
_entity.type
_entity.pdbx_description
1 polymer ?
#
loop_
_entity_poly.entity_id
_entity_poly.type
_entity_poly.pdbx_seq_one_letter_code
_entity_poly.pdbx_strand_id
1 'polypeptide(L)'
;MSQASIPLELRCTYRSKPCPNERARKRNGTLHKLCQTHRLKANKTQRDMQRRLREQRRQQQLERQLAASQFSGEDFQAIELLDEFLKADIPLELDTDTELDMWDIPEPLEQPVDLNPEDIELLVALLGTSRSS
;
A
#
# COMPACT_ATOMS: atom_id res chain seq x y z
N MET A 1 -24.23 27.08 11.80
CA MET A 1 -23.83 25.66 11.89
C MET A 1 -22.79 25.54 12.99
N SER A 2 -23.17 24.93 14.12
CA SER A 2 -22.31 24.73 15.29
C SER A 2 -21.20 23.73 14.94
N GLN A 3 -19.95 24.19 14.87
CA GLN A 3 -18.80 23.29 14.82
C GLN A 3 -18.71 22.58 16.18
N ALA A 4 -19.18 21.34 16.25
CA ALA A 4 -18.95 20.48 17.39
C ALA A 4 -17.43 20.29 17.55
N SER A 5 -16.87 20.82 18.64
CA SER A 5 -15.46 20.67 18.93
C SER A 5 -15.19 19.22 19.32
N ILE A 6 -14.37 18.52 18.53
CA ILE A 6 -14.01 17.12 18.82
C ILE A 6 -13.30 17.07 20.17
N PRO A 7 -13.72 16.21 21.12
CA PRO A 7 -13.04 16.01 22.40
C PRO A 7 -11.56 15.68 22.21
N LEU A 8 -10.69 16.21 23.07
CA LEU A 8 -9.24 16.04 22.97
C LEU A 8 -8.80 14.58 22.87
N GLU A 9 -9.51 13.68 23.53
CA GLU A 9 -9.23 12.23 23.53
C GLU A 9 -9.46 11.58 22.16
N LEU A 10 -10.36 12.13 21.35
CA LEU A 10 -10.67 11.64 20.01
C LEU A 10 -9.84 12.32 18.93
N ARG A 11 -9.05 13.34 19.27
CA ARG A 11 -8.19 14.06 18.33
C ARG A 11 -6.98 13.23 17.92
N CYS A 12 -6.55 13.48 16.70
CA CYS A 12 -5.32 12.96 16.13
C CYS A 12 -4.09 13.31 16.99
N THR A 13 -3.27 12.30 17.30
CA THR A 13 -2.07 12.44 18.14
C THR A 13 -0.81 12.73 17.32
N TYR A 14 -0.92 13.57 16.29
CA TYR A 14 0.23 13.94 15.46
C TYR A 14 1.24 14.77 16.26
N ARG A 15 2.52 14.39 16.22
CA ARG A 15 3.53 14.85 17.20
C ARG A 15 4.02 16.28 16.98
N SER A 16 4.11 16.76 15.75
CA SER A 16 4.77 18.06 15.48
C SER A 16 3.84 19.25 15.67
N LYS A 17 2.55 19.12 15.32
CA LYS A 17 1.53 20.15 15.53
C LYS A 17 0.21 19.52 15.99
N PRO A 18 -0.46 20.09 17.01
CA PRO A 18 -1.75 19.58 17.46
C PRO A 18 -2.77 19.65 16.32
N CYS A 19 -3.40 18.53 16.03
CA CYS A 19 -4.33 18.39 14.92
C CYS A 19 -5.78 18.43 15.44
N PRO A 20 -6.66 19.28 14.87
CA PRO A 20 -8.05 19.38 15.31
C PRO A 20 -8.92 18.20 14.83
N ASN A 21 -8.45 17.42 13.86
CA ASN A 21 -9.22 16.35 13.24
C ASN A 21 -9.35 15.12 14.15
N GLU A 22 -10.46 14.40 14.02
CA GLU A 22 -10.72 13.15 14.72
C GLU A 22 -9.79 12.03 14.21
N ARG A 23 -9.46 11.09 15.09
CA ARG A 23 -8.78 9.84 14.74
C ARG A 23 -9.61 9.05 13.71
N ALA A 24 -8.94 8.49 12.71
CA ALA A 24 -9.61 7.60 11.76
C ALA A 24 -10.02 6.29 12.44
N ARG A 25 -10.99 5.57 11.88
CA ARG A 25 -11.40 4.24 12.32
C ARG A 25 -10.73 3.15 11.47
N LYS A 26 -10.32 2.05 12.11
CA LYS A 26 -9.92 0.80 11.45
C LYS A 26 -11.16 0.03 11.01
N ARG A 27 -10.99 -0.93 10.09
CA ARG A 27 -12.04 -1.89 9.68
C ARG A 27 -12.65 -2.67 10.87
N ASN A 28 -11.86 -2.93 11.90
CA ASN A 28 -12.31 -3.59 13.13
C ASN A 28 -13.04 -2.65 14.13
N GLY A 29 -13.36 -1.41 13.74
CA GLY A 29 -14.03 -0.42 14.58
C GLY A 29 -13.13 0.33 15.57
N THR A 30 -11.88 -0.10 15.78
CA THR A 30 -10.95 0.59 16.71
C THR A 30 -10.38 1.87 16.11
N LEU A 31 -10.07 2.85 16.96
CA LEU A 31 -9.49 4.13 16.50
C LEU A 31 -8.00 3.98 16.17
N HIS A 32 -7.58 4.61 15.07
CA HIS A 32 -6.18 4.88 14.78
C HIS A 32 -5.60 5.93 15.74
N LYS A 33 -4.29 6.09 15.74
CA LYS A 33 -3.62 7.19 16.47
C LYS A 33 -3.73 8.53 15.73
N LEU A 34 -3.86 8.47 14.40
CA LEU A 34 -3.85 9.63 13.51
C LEU A 34 -5.20 9.80 12.82
N CYS A 35 -5.53 11.02 12.42
CA CYS A 35 -6.63 11.30 11.50
C CYS A 35 -6.31 10.79 10.08
N GLN A 36 -7.32 10.74 9.22
CA GLN A 36 -7.18 10.23 7.85
C GLN A 36 -6.08 10.97 7.07
N THR A 37 -6.05 12.30 7.15
CA THR A 37 -5.06 13.11 6.42
C THR A 37 -3.62 12.81 6.84
N HIS A 38 -3.36 12.59 8.13
CA HIS A 38 -2.04 12.24 8.62
C HIS A 38 -1.67 10.77 8.36
N ARG A 39 -2.66 9.86 8.29
CA ARG A 39 -2.43 8.47 7.86
C ARG A 39 -1.91 8.41 6.43
N LEU A 40 -2.58 9.10 5.51
CA LEU A 40 -2.18 9.15 4.10
C LEU A 40 -0.78 9.74 3.93
N LYS A 41 -0.45 10.83 4.66
CA LYS A 41 0.89 11.41 4.66
C LYS A 41 1.95 10.42 5.19
N ALA A 42 1.66 9.74 6.30
CA ALA A 42 2.57 8.76 6.88
C ALA A 42 2.81 7.59 5.92
N ASN A 43 1.76 7.08 5.29
CA ASN A 43 1.85 6.03 4.27
C ASN A 43 2.73 6.49 3.11
N LYS A 44 2.48 7.68 2.56
CA LYS A 44 3.31 8.25 1.48
C LYS A 44 4.78 8.35 1.87
N THR A 45 5.09 8.92 3.04
CA THR A 45 6.48 9.03 3.50
C THR A 45 7.12 7.65 3.72
N GLN A 46 6.37 6.68 4.23
CA GLN A 46 6.83 5.30 4.39
C GLN A 46 7.13 4.65 3.03
N ARG A 47 6.26 4.85 2.03
CA ARG A 47 6.47 4.39 0.63
C ARG A 47 7.73 5.01 0.02
N ASP A 48 7.87 6.34 0.11
CA ASP A 48 9.04 7.07 -0.40
C ASP A 48 10.34 6.56 0.23
N MET A 49 10.34 6.34 1.55
CA MET A 49 11.50 5.80 2.26
C MET A 49 11.84 4.39 1.78
N GLN A 50 10.85 3.51 1.63
CA GLN A 50 11.07 2.15 1.15
C GLN A 50 11.60 2.14 -0.30
N ARG A 51 11.08 3.02 -1.16
CA ARG A 51 11.56 3.18 -2.54
C ARG A 51 13.05 3.53 -2.56
N ARG A 52 13.47 4.53 -1.77
CA ARG A 52 14.89 4.92 -1.67
C ARG A 52 15.77 3.79 -1.15
N LEU A 53 15.31 3.05 -0.13
CA LEU A 53 16.05 1.88 0.39
C LEU A 53 16.19 0.77 -0.65
N ARG A 54 15.15 0.53 -1.47
CA ARG A 54 15.21 -0.44 -2.58
C ARG A 54 16.22 0.01 -3.64
N GLU A 55 16.20 1.29 -4.02
CA GLU A 55 17.17 1.85 -4.97
C GLU A 55 18.61 1.75 -4.48
N GLN A 56 18.87 2.10 -3.22
CA GLN A 56 20.19 1.96 -2.61
C GLN A 56 20.68 0.51 -2.59
N ARG A 57 19.80 -0.45 -2.26
CA ARG A 57 20.16 -1.88 -2.31
C ARG A 57 20.50 -2.34 -3.72
N ARG A 58 19.75 -1.88 -4.74
CA ARG A 58 20.06 -2.19 -6.15
C ARG A 58 21.42 -1.62 -6.56
N GLN A 59 21.72 -0.36 -6.21
CA GLN A 59 23.02 0.26 -6.49
C GLN A 59 24.17 -0.52 -5.83
N GLN A 60 24.02 -0.91 -4.56
CA GLN A 60 25.03 -1.70 -3.85
C GLN A 60 25.23 -3.09 -4.46
N GLN A 61 24.16 -3.73 -4.95
CA GLN A 61 24.25 -5.02 -5.64
C GLN A 61 25.02 -4.88 -6.95
N LEU A 62 24.72 -3.85 -7.75
CA LEU A 62 25.43 -3.58 -9.00
C LEU A 62 26.92 -3.31 -8.75
N GLU A 63 27.24 -2.45 -7.78
CA GLU A 63 28.63 -2.14 -7.41
C GLU A 63 29.39 -3.40 -6.98
N ARG A 64 28.77 -4.28 -6.20
CA ARG A 64 29.38 -5.57 -5.82
C ARG A 64 29.60 -6.48 -7.02
N GLN A 65 28.68 -6.52 -7.97
CA GLN A 65 28.85 -7.32 -9.19
C GLN A 65 29.99 -6.79 -10.06
N LEU A 66 30.04 -5.47 -10.28
CA LEU A 66 31.14 -4.83 -11.01
C LEU A 66 32.50 -5.04 -10.32
N ALA A 67 32.54 -4.97 -8.99
CA ALA A 67 33.77 -5.21 -8.23
C ALA A 67 34.20 -6.69 -8.21
N ALA A 68 33.25 -7.63 -8.27
CA ALA A 68 33.52 -9.07 -8.35
C ALA A 68 33.95 -9.52 -9.76
N SER A 69 33.49 -8.81 -10.80
CA SER A 69 33.87 -9.03 -12.20
C SER A 69 35.25 -8.46 -12.51
N GLN A 70 36.32 -9.11 -12.04
CA GLN A 70 37.65 -8.94 -12.65
C GLN A 70 37.60 -9.58 -14.04
N PHE A 71 37.23 -8.83 -15.09
CA PHE A 71 36.87 -9.42 -16.38
C PHE A 71 37.91 -9.21 -17.51
N SER A 72 38.44 -10.32 -18.02
CA SER A 72 39.21 -10.47 -19.27
C SER A 72 38.32 -10.34 -20.50
N GLY A 73 38.73 -9.55 -21.50
CA GLY A 73 37.90 -8.87 -22.51
C GLY A 73 36.86 -9.60 -23.40
N GLU A 74 36.35 -10.79 -23.09
CA GLU A 74 35.31 -11.49 -23.89
C GLU A 74 33.91 -11.53 -23.26
N ASP A 75 33.74 -11.32 -21.95
CA ASP A 75 32.40 -11.35 -21.30
C ASP A 75 31.75 -9.97 -21.08
N PHE A 76 32.23 -8.94 -21.79
CA PHE A 76 31.67 -7.59 -21.69
C PHE A 76 30.17 -7.57 -22.04
N GLN A 77 29.77 -8.37 -23.04
CA GLN A 77 28.39 -8.45 -23.53
C GLN A 77 27.46 -9.20 -22.56
N ALA A 78 27.97 -10.18 -21.81
CA ALA A 78 27.18 -10.92 -20.81
C ALA A 78 26.92 -10.07 -19.56
N ILE A 79 27.90 -9.24 -19.15
CA ILE A 79 27.73 -8.28 -18.05
C ILE A 79 26.69 -7.22 -18.43
N GLU A 80 26.74 -6.71 -19.66
CA GLU A 80 25.77 -5.72 -20.15
C GLU A 80 24.35 -6.28 -20.18
N LEU A 81 24.18 -7.55 -20.58
CA LEU A 81 22.88 -8.22 -20.62
C LEU A 81 22.33 -8.55 -19.21
N LEU A 82 23.22 -8.87 -18.26
CA LEU A 82 22.84 -9.07 -16.86
C LEU A 82 22.47 -7.75 -16.18
N ASP A 83 23.22 -6.68 -16.46
CA ASP A 83 22.91 -5.32 -16.03
C ASP A 83 21.59 -4.84 -16.64
N GLU A 84 21.34 -5.11 -17.92
CA GLU A 84 20.05 -4.85 -18.57
C GLU A 84 18.92 -5.69 -17.98
N PHE A 85 19.16 -6.94 -17.57
CA PHE A 85 18.16 -7.79 -16.90
C PHE A 85 17.89 -7.37 -15.44
N LEU A 86 18.89 -6.89 -14.70
CA LEU A 86 18.72 -6.33 -13.35
C LEU A 86 18.14 -4.91 -13.39
N LYS A 87 18.40 -4.15 -14.47
CA LYS A 87 17.77 -2.87 -14.79
C LYS A 87 16.38 -3.03 -15.38
N ALA A 88 16.10 -4.17 -16.03
CA ALA A 88 14.76 -4.52 -16.47
C ALA A 88 13.94 -4.61 -15.20
N ASP A 89 13.07 -3.62 -15.04
CA ASP A 89 12.12 -3.57 -13.96
C ASP A 89 11.41 -4.93 -13.92
N ILE A 90 11.67 -5.72 -12.88
CA ILE A 90 10.67 -6.67 -12.38
C ILE A 90 9.38 -5.84 -12.38
N PRO A 91 8.36 -6.18 -13.19
CA PRO A 91 7.26 -5.28 -13.47
C PRO A 91 6.78 -4.67 -12.16
N LEU A 92 7.01 -3.37 -12.02
CA LEU A 92 6.56 -2.57 -10.89
C LEU A 92 5.05 -2.34 -11.01
N GLU A 93 4.32 -3.35 -11.48
CA GLU A 93 2.90 -3.30 -11.79
C GLU A 93 2.07 -3.72 -10.57
N LEU A 94 2.69 -4.26 -9.51
CA LEU A 94 1.99 -4.58 -8.25
C LEU A 94 2.30 -3.62 -7.08
N ASP A 95 2.87 -2.45 -7.38
CA ASP A 95 2.97 -1.35 -6.41
C ASP A 95 2.58 -0.05 -7.13
N THR A 96 1.56 -0.12 -8.02
CA THR A 96 0.90 1.11 -8.42
C THR A 96 0.23 1.65 -7.17
N ASP A 97 0.87 2.66 -6.58
CA ASP A 97 0.32 3.42 -5.47
C ASP A 97 -1.11 3.91 -5.77
N THR A 98 -1.46 3.97 -7.05
CA THR A 98 -2.78 4.18 -7.63
C THR A 98 -3.80 3.10 -7.29
N GLU A 99 -3.47 1.81 -7.36
CA GLU A 99 -4.38 0.74 -6.96
C GLU A 99 -4.54 0.68 -5.43
N LEU A 100 -3.45 0.84 -4.67
CA LEU A 100 -3.53 0.89 -3.21
C LEU A 100 -4.37 2.08 -2.71
N ASP A 101 -4.23 3.24 -3.34
CA ASP A 101 -5.05 4.42 -3.03
C ASP A 101 -6.52 4.23 -3.50
N MET A 102 -6.78 3.41 -4.54
CA MET A 102 -8.13 3.02 -4.99
C MET A 102 -8.86 2.14 -3.97
N TRP A 103 -8.15 1.23 -3.29
CA TRP A 103 -8.71 0.41 -2.20
C TRP A 103 -8.85 1.17 -0.87
N ASP A 104 -8.21 2.33 -0.73
CA ASP A 104 -8.35 3.25 0.40
C ASP A 104 -9.51 4.26 0.22
N ILE A 105 -10.17 4.26 -0.95
CA ILE A 105 -11.42 4.98 -1.17
C ILE A 105 -12.49 4.28 -0.32
N PRO A 106 -13.11 4.96 0.66
CA PRO A 106 -14.23 4.38 1.37
C PRO A 106 -15.32 4.03 0.37
N GLU A 107 -15.92 2.84 0.55
CA GLU A 107 -17.03 2.36 -0.26
C GLU A 107 -18.02 3.51 -0.51
N PRO A 108 -18.35 3.82 -1.78
CA PRO A 108 -19.11 5.02 -2.13
C PRO A 108 -20.53 5.01 -1.57
N LEU A 109 -20.96 3.90 -0.99
CA LEU A 109 -22.26 3.70 -0.38
C LEU A 109 -22.19 4.15 1.08
N GLU A 110 -22.99 5.16 1.44
CA GLU A 110 -23.08 5.69 2.81
C GLU A 110 -23.57 4.64 3.82
N GLN A 111 -24.20 3.57 3.35
CA GLN A 111 -24.76 2.47 4.13
C GLN A 111 -24.62 1.13 3.39
N PRO A 112 -24.60 -0.02 4.10
CA PRO A 112 -24.63 -1.33 3.46
C PRO A 112 -25.83 -1.44 2.52
N VAL A 113 -25.58 -1.83 1.27
CA VAL A 113 -26.65 -2.07 0.30
C VAL A 113 -27.06 -3.54 0.36
N ASP A 114 -28.36 -3.78 0.47
CA ASP A 114 -28.91 -5.12 0.39
C ASP A 114 -28.64 -5.72 -1.00
N LEU A 115 -28.11 -6.94 -1.03
CA LEU A 115 -27.88 -7.69 -2.26
C LEU A 115 -29.20 -7.97 -2.98
N ASN A 116 -29.19 -7.93 -4.31
CA ASN A 116 -30.35 -8.33 -5.10
C ASN A 116 -30.65 -9.82 -4.83
N PRO A 117 -31.92 -10.23 -4.62
CA PRO A 117 -32.31 -11.63 -4.45
C PRO A 117 -31.72 -12.57 -5.52
N GLU A 118 -31.61 -12.12 -6.76
CA GLU A 118 -31.03 -12.89 -7.87
C GLU A 118 -29.54 -13.21 -7.63
N ASP A 119 -28.78 -12.23 -7.09
CA ASP A 119 -27.37 -12.40 -6.74
C ASP A 119 -27.21 -13.34 -5.54
N ILE A 120 -28.14 -13.27 -4.57
CA ILE A 120 -28.16 -14.16 -3.40
C ILE A 120 -28.36 -15.61 -3.85
N GLU A 121 -29.32 -15.85 -4.75
CA GLU A 121 -29.58 -17.18 -5.30
C GLU A 121 -28.36 -17.74 -6.06
N LEU A 122 -27.71 -16.89 -6.87
CA LEU A 122 -26.50 -17.25 -7.60
C LEU A 122 -25.35 -17.61 -6.66
N LEU A 123 -25.14 -16.83 -5.61
CA LEU A 123 -24.11 -17.09 -4.59
C LEU A 123 -24.38 -18.38 -3.82
N VAL A 124 -25.64 -18.64 -3.46
CA VAL A 124 -26.06 -19.89 -2.80
C VAL A 124 -25.83 -21.10 -3.71
N ALA A 125 -26.10 -20.97 -5.01
CA ALA A 125 -25.85 -22.01 -6.00
C ALA A 125 -24.35 -22.27 -6.23
N LEU A 126 -23.53 -21.21 -6.29
CA LEU A 126 -22.08 -21.31 -6.50
C LEU A 126 -21.33 -21.83 -5.27
N LEU A 127 -21.73 -21.41 -4.08
CA LEU A 127 -21.12 -21.82 -2.80
C LEU A 127 -21.78 -23.09 -2.24
N GLY A 128 -22.57 -23.78 -3.06
CA GLY A 128 -23.42 -24.91 -2.73
C GLY A 128 -22.94 -25.75 -1.55
N THR A 129 -23.76 -25.78 -0.50
CA THR A 129 -23.85 -26.88 0.46
C THR A 129 -22.52 -27.33 1.11
N SER A 130 -21.89 -26.50 1.94
CA SER A 130 -21.03 -27.02 3.01
C SER A 130 -21.82 -27.14 4.32
N ARG A 131 -22.87 -27.97 4.30
CA ARG A 131 -23.37 -28.58 5.53
C ARG A 131 -23.52 -30.08 5.28
N SER A 132 -22.38 -30.72 5.04
CA SER A 132 -22.22 -32.14 5.39
C SER A 132 -22.54 -32.26 6.88
N SER A 133 -23.54 -33.09 7.18
CA SER A 133 -23.91 -33.50 8.55
C SER A 133 -22.74 -34.18 9.26
#